data_AF-Q5BX88-F1
#
_entry.id   AF-Q5BX88-F1
#
_cell.length_a   1.000
_cell.length_b   1.000
_cell.length_c   1.000
_cell.angle_alpha   90.00
_cell.angle_beta   90.00
_cell.angle_gamma   90.00
#
_symmetry.space_group_name_H-M   'P 1'
#
loop_
_entity.id
_entity.type
_entity.pdbx_description
1 polymer ?
#
loop_
_entity_poly.entity_id
_entity_poly.type
_entity_poly.pdbx_seq_one_letter_code
_entity_poly.pdbx_strand_id
1 'polypeptide(L)'
;MLRNVFKLIYILLFVIAVSGYNPVLEKLDLLLLSSDRLVSYYEQHVREFNFDGIFGLIPLKGALESVTDISLYQNYEVERFILSPLIETFMKQLSKVEAIIKKSAQLLKDARDPYYIEMGELLKLKWAFPSRTDLYNPFISSSGHYFVKDTRNISTDDCIIELLNSRRAESLYCHLSNDCVAKLLNFKSYGYELTHQVLYILISYQIHCSNSLNIFFQPPRSSRRLK
;
A
#
# COMPACT_ATOMS: atom_id res chain seq x y z
N MET A 1 -4.63 6.56 -63.81
CA MET A 1 -4.01 5.62 -62.84
C MET A 1 -3.30 6.35 -61.69
N LEU A 2 -2.43 7.32 -61.94
CA LEU A 2 -1.67 8.05 -60.89
C LEU A 2 -2.54 8.71 -59.80
N ARG A 3 -3.70 9.30 -60.14
CA ARG A 3 -4.57 10.00 -59.17
C ARG A 3 -5.13 9.10 -58.06
N ASN A 4 -5.31 7.80 -58.35
CA ASN A 4 -5.80 6.84 -57.36
C ASN A 4 -4.67 6.34 -56.45
N VAL A 5 -3.44 6.31 -56.97
CA VAL A 5 -2.24 5.96 -56.19
C VAL A 5 -1.93 7.04 -55.16
N PHE A 6 -2.02 8.33 -55.52
CA PHE A 6 -1.84 9.43 -54.57
C PHE A 6 -2.92 9.48 -53.48
N LYS A 7 -4.16 9.11 -53.80
CA LYS A 7 -5.23 8.97 -52.79
C LYS A 7 -4.95 7.81 -51.83
N LEU A 8 -4.49 6.67 -52.34
CA LEU A 8 -4.10 5.53 -51.50
C LEU A 8 -2.92 5.89 -50.60
N ILE A 9 -1.91 6.60 -51.11
CA ILE A 9 -0.76 7.07 -50.32
C ILE A 9 -1.21 8.06 -49.24
N TYR A 10 -2.11 9.00 -49.57
CA TYR A 10 -2.65 9.93 -48.57
C TYR A 10 -3.48 9.23 -47.50
N ILE A 11 -4.30 8.24 -47.87
CA ILE A 11 -5.06 7.43 -46.91
C ILE A 11 -4.12 6.59 -46.05
N LEU A 12 -3.09 5.97 -46.63
CA LEU A 12 -2.09 5.21 -45.87
C LEU A 12 -1.31 6.11 -44.90
N LEU A 13 -0.90 7.30 -45.34
CA LEU A 13 -0.20 8.28 -44.50
C LEU A 13 -1.11 8.83 -43.39
N PHE A 14 -2.40 9.01 -43.65
CA PHE A 14 -3.38 9.41 -42.63
C PHE A 14 -3.64 8.28 -41.63
N VAL A 15 -3.71 7.02 -42.08
CA VAL A 15 -3.85 5.84 -41.20
C VAL A 15 -2.58 5.63 -40.35
N ILE A 16 -1.39 5.89 -40.89
CA ILE A 16 -0.13 5.81 -40.15
C ILE A 16 -0.03 6.98 -39.15
N ALA A 17 -0.47 8.19 -39.50
CA ALA A 17 -0.52 9.33 -38.59
C ALA A 17 -1.57 9.18 -37.46
N VAL A 18 -2.58 8.34 -37.68
CA VAL A 18 -3.61 7.96 -36.68
C VAL A 18 -3.21 6.71 -35.87
N SER A 19 -2.06 6.11 -36.13
CA SER A 19 -1.47 5.12 -35.22
C SER A 19 -0.88 5.82 -33.99
N GLY A 20 -1.80 6.33 -33.16
CA GLY A 20 -1.53 7.07 -31.94
C GLY A 20 -0.87 6.17 -30.90
N TYR A 21 0.46 6.10 -30.95
CA TYR A 21 1.23 5.64 -29.80
C TYR A 21 0.97 6.60 -28.64
N ASN A 22 0.21 6.14 -27.66
CA ASN A 22 -0.01 6.84 -26.41
C ASN A 22 0.78 6.13 -25.30
N PRO A 23 1.93 6.66 -24.86
CA PRO A 23 2.78 6.01 -23.86
C PRO A 23 2.10 5.86 -22.49
N VAL A 24 1.01 6.59 -22.23
CA VAL A 24 0.21 6.43 -21.00
C VAL A 24 -0.67 5.19 -21.10
N LEU A 25 -1.31 4.96 -22.26
CA LEU A 25 -2.15 3.78 -22.48
C LEU A 25 -1.32 2.50 -22.46
N GLU A 26 -0.14 2.49 -23.09
CA GLU A 26 0.75 1.32 -23.05
C GLU A 26 1.18 0.98 -21.62
N LYS A 27 1.56 1.99 -20.82
CA LYS A 27 1.91 1.77 -19.40
C LYS A 27 0.74 1.25 -18.59
N LEU A 28 -0.48 1.71 -18.89
CA LEU A 28 -1.70 1.25 -18.25
C LEU A 28 -2.01 -0.21 -18.63
N ASP A 29 -1.86 -0.59 -19.89
CA ASP A 29 -2.03 -1.97 -20.35
C ASP A 29 -1.00 -2.91 -19.72
N LEU A 30 0.26 -2.48 -19.62
CA LEU A 30 1.30 -3.23 -18.92
C LEU A 30 0.99 -3.38 -17.43
N LEU A 31 0.47 -2.33 -16.79
CA LEU A 31 0.05 -2.39 -15.39
C LEU A 31 -1.11 -3.37 -15.19
N LEU A 32 -2.11 -3.34 -16.06
CA LEU A 32 -3.24 -4.26 -16.04
C LEU A 32 -2.79 -5.71 -16.18
N LEU A 33 -1.95 -5.98 -17.18
CA LEU A 33 -1.42 -7.31 -17.44
C LEU A 33 -0.57 -7.82 -16.28
N SER A 34 0.26 -6.95 -15.71
CA SER A 34 1.10 -7.29 -14.56
C SER A 34 0.26 -7.57 -13.32
N SER A 35 -0.79 -6.77 -13.08
CA SER A 35 -1.76 -6.97 -12.00
C SER A 35 -2.51 -8.29 -12.18
N ASP A 36 -3.02 -8.58 -13.37
CA ASP A 36 -3.76 -9.83 -13.64
C ASP A 36 -2.88 -11.07 -13.42
N ARG A 37 -1.61 -11.01 -13.88
CA ARG A 37 -0.62 -12.07 -13.64
C ARG A 37 -0.32 -12.26 -12.15
N LEU A 38 -0.15 -11.16 -11.41
CA LEU A 38 0.07 -11.20 -9.97
C LEU A 38 -1.11 -11.87 -9.26
N VAL A 39 -2.34 -11.40 -9.52
CA VAL A 39 -3.56 -11.95 -8.92
C VAL A 39 -3.74 -13.44 -9.27
N SER A 40 -3.47 -13.81 -10.52
CA SER A 40 -3.54 -15.21 -10.97
C SER A 40 -2.50 -16.09 -10.28
N TYR A 41 -1.28 -15.57 -10.06
CA TYR A 41 -0.24 -16.27 -9.32
C TYR A 41 -0.67 -16.53 -7.86
N TYR A 42 -1.24 -15.52 -7.20
CA TYR A 42 -1.82 -15.67 -5.86
C TYR A 42 -2.94 -16.71 -5.80
N GLU A 43 -3.82 -16.72 -6.79
CA GLU A 43 -4.93 -17.68 -6.87
C GLU A 43 -4.44 -19.12 -6.97
N GLN A 44 -3.44 -19.36 -7.82
CA GLN A 44 -2.85 -20.68 -8.06
C GLN A 44 -2.05 -21.19 -6.86
N HIS A 45 -1.35 -20.31 -6.15
CA HIS A 45 -0.41 -20.65 -5.08
C HIS A 45 -0.92 -20.24 -3.69
N VAL A 46 -2.24 -20.11 -3.52
CA VAL A 46 -2.89 -19.56 -2.30
C VAL A 46 -2.49 -20.24 -0.98
N ARG A 47 -1.99 -21.48 -1.05
CA ARG A 47 -1.54 -22.27 0.12
C ARG A 47 -0.07 -22.07 0.46
N GLU A 48 0.69 -21.39 -0.39
CA GLU A 48 2.15 -21.23 -0.27
C GLU A 48 2.53 -19.90 0.38
N PHE A 49 1.60 -18.95 0.45
CA PHE A 49 1.85 -17.65 1.05
C PHE A 49 1.73 -17.70 2.57
N ASN A 50 2.72 -17.09 3.22
CA ASN A 50 2.67 -16.73 4.63
C ASN A 50 1.81 -15.47 4.84
N PHE A 51 1.69 -15.05 6.11
CA PHE A 51 0.94 -13.85 6.48
C PHE A 51 1.38 -12.61 5.68
N ASP A 52 2.68 -12.34 5.56
CA ASP A 52 3.19 -11.15 4.86
C ASP A 52 2.85 -11.16 3.37
N GLY A 53 2.98 -12.33 2.74
CA GLY A 53 2.59 -12.54 1.34
C GLY A 53 1.10 -12.23 1.13
N ILE A 54 0.24 -12.71 2.04
CA ILE A 54 -1.20 -12.45 1.97
C ILE A 54 -1.50 -10.98 2.28
N PHE A 55 -0.81 -10.38 3.25
CA PHE A 55 -0.98 -8.99 3.64
C PHE A 55 -0.68 -8.04 2.48
N GLY A 56 0.26 -8.39 1.58
CA GLY A 56 0.52 -7.63 0.34
C GLY A 56 -0.71 -7.45 -0.57
N LEU A 57 -1.74 -8.28 -0.45
CA LEU A 57 -3.00 -8.12 -1.18
C LEU A 57 -3.90 -7.02 -0.62
N ILE A 58 -3.72 -6.61 0.64
CA ILE A 58 -4.50 -5.54 1.28
C ILE A 58 -4.24 -4.17 0.62
N PRO A 59 -2.99 -3.70 0.44
CA PRO A 59 -2.73 -2.46 -0.29
C PRO A 59 -3.10 -2.57 -1.78
N LEU A 60 -2.95 -3.74 -2.40
CA LEU A 60 -3.41 -3.96 -3.78
C LEU A 60 -4.93 -3.80 -3.90
N LYS A 61 -5.68 -4.39 -2.96
CA LYS A 61 -7.14 -4.23 -2.86
C LYS A 61 -7.50 -2.76 -2.76
N GLY A 62 -6.89 -2.00 -1.84
CA GLY A 62 -7.17 -0.57 -1.68
C GLY A 62 -6.84 0.27 -2.92
N ALA A 63 -5.77 -0.07 -3.64
CA ALA A 63 -5.44 0.57 -4.91
C ALA A 63 -6.50 0.30 -5.99
N LEU A 64 -6.96 -0.95 -6.11
CA LEU A 64 -8.02 -1.33 -7.04
C LEU A 64 -9.35 -0.64 -6.69
N GLU A 65 -9.75 -0.66 -5.41
CA GLU A 65 -10.94 0.04 -4.92
C GLU A 65 -10.90 1.52 -5.31
N SER A 66 -9.75 2.20 -5.10
CA SER A 66 -9.57 3.61 -5.43
C SER A 66 -9.70 3.89 -6.93
N VAL A 67 -9.17 3.03 -7.81
CA VAL A 67 -9.27 3.20 -9.27
C VAL A 67 -10.66 2.86 -9.78
N THR A 68 -11.40 1.99 -9.08
CA THR A 68 -12.78 1.65 -9.45
C THR A 68 -13.82 2.59 -8.86
N ASP A 69 -13.43 3.54 -8.01
CA ASP A 69 -14.35 4.50 -7.39
C ASP A 69 -14.78 5.59 -8.39
N ILE A 70 -15.94 5.36 -8.98
CA ILE A 70 -16.56 6.24 -9.97
C ILE A 70 -16.80 7.66 -9.42
N SER A 71 -16.97 7.82 -8.10
CA SER A 71 -17.23 9.13 -7.48
C SER A 71 -16.04 10.11 -7.59
N LEU A 72 -14.85 9.60 -7.89
CA LEU A 72 -13.63 10.40 -8.02
C LEU A 72 -13.48 11.05 -9.41
N TYR A 73 -14.34 10.72 -10.37
CA TYR A 73 -14.25 11.21 -11.75
C TYR A 73 -15.21 12.38 -12.00
N GLN A 74 -14.67 13.59 -12.11
CA GLN A 74 -15.44 14.83 -12.26
C GLN A 74 -16.31 14.87 -13.53
N ASN A 75 -15.91 14.16 -14.60
CA ASN A 75 -16.61 14.11 -15.90
C ASN A 75 -16.94 12.67 -16.32
N TYR A 76 -17.29 11.82 -15.35
CA TYR A 76 -17.50 10.39 -15.60
C TYR A 76 -18.46 10.11 -16.76
N GLU A 77 -19.57 10.84 -16.91
CA GLU A 77 -20.55 10.59 -17.99
C GLU A 77 -19.96 10.69 -19.40
N VAL A 78 -18.90 11.49 -19.61
CA VAL A 78 -18.20 11.61 -20.91
C VAL A 78 -17.10 10.56 -21.05
N GLU A 79 -16.38 10.28 -19.97
CA GLU A 79 -15.21 9.40 -19.95
C GLU A 79 -15.58 7.92 -19.75
N ARG A 80 -16.79 7.64 -19.28
CA ARG A 80 -17.31 6.31 -18.92
C ARG A 80 -17.24 5.34 -20.09
N PHE A 81 -17.57 5.76 -21.31
CA PHE A 81 -17.54 4.85 -22.46
C PHE A 81 -16.11 4.37 -22.79
N ILE A 82 -15.11 5.22 -22.56
CA ILE A 82 -13.70 4.89 -22.83
C ILE A 82 -13.12 4.07 -21.66
N LEU A 83 -13.49 4.41 -20.42
CA LEU A 83 -12.94 3.80 -19.21
C LEU A 83 -13.71 2.55 -18.73
N SER A 84 -14.95 2.30 -19.19
CA SER A 84 -15.77 1.16 -18.71
C SER A 84 -15.06 -0.19 -18.86
N PRO A 85 -14.45 -0.54 -20.01
CA PRO A 85 -13.78 -1.84 -20.15
C PRO A 85 -12.61 -2.01 -19.17
N LEU A 86 -11.91 -0.91 -18.89
CA LEU A 86 -10.81 -0.86 -17.93
C LEU A 86 -11.33 -1.06 -16.49
N ILE A 87 -12.35 -0.29 -16.11
CA ILE A 87 -12.97 -0.38 -14.78
C ILE A 87 -13.54 -1.78 -14.55
N GLU A 88 -14.23 -2.36 -15.53
CA GLU A 88 -14.73 -3.74 -15.45
C GLU A 88 -13.61 -4.76 -15.24
N THR A 89 -12.45 -4.55 -15.87
CA THR A 89 -11.27 -5.39 -15.68
C THR A 89 -10.74 -5.26 -14.25
N PHE A 90 -10.60 -4.05 -13.74
CA PHE A 90 -10.18 -3.83 -12.35
C PHE A 90 -11.18 -4.37 -11.32
N MET A 91 -12.50 -4.26 -11.57
CA MET A 91 -13.53 -4.83 -10.69
C MET A 91 -13.46 -6.36 -10.65
N LYS A 92 -13.18 -7.01 -11.79
CA LYS A 92 -12.93 -8.46 -11.84
C LYS A 92 -11.69 -8.85 -11.03
N GLN A 93 -10.59 -8.09 -11.17
CA GLN A 93 -9.38 -8.31 -10.38
C GLN A 93 -9.65 -8.10 -8.89
N LEU A 94 -10.36 -7.04 -8.51
CA LEU A 94 -10.75 -6.76 -7.13
C LEU A 94 -11.53 -7.93 -6.53
N SER A 95 -12.54 -8.44 -7.24
CA SER A 95 -13.33 -9.60 -6.80
C SER A 95 -12.47 -10.84 -6.57
N LYS A 96 -11.49 -11.10 -7.46
CA LYS A 96 -10.53 -12.20 -7.28
C LYS A 96 -9.65 -11.98 -6.05
N VAL A 97 -9.09 -10.78 -5.88
CA VAL A 97 -8.26 -10.42 -4.73
C VAL A 97 -9.01 -10.64 -3.41
N GLU A 98 -10.26 -10.20 -3.33
CA GLU A 98 -11.10 -10.41 -2.13
C GLU A 98 -11.34 -11.90 -1.83
N ALA A 99 -11.61 -12.70 -2.86
CA ALA A 99 -11.78 -14.14 -2.71
C ALA A 99 -10.50 -14.82 -2.23
N ILE A 100 -9.34 -14.41 -2.76
CA ILE A 100 -8.02 -14.91 -2.34
C ILE A 100 -7.76 -14.54 -0.88
N ILE A 101 -7.89 -13.26 -0.49
CA ILE A 101 -7.68 -12.81 0.89
C ILE A 101 -8.54 -13.62 1.85
N LYS A 102 -9.83 -13.80 1.53
CA LYS A 102 -10.75 -14.59 2.37
C LYS A 102 -10.30 -16.04 2.53
N LYS A 103 -9.92 -16.69 1.43
CA LYS A 103 -9.46 -18.09 1.43
C LYS A 103 -8.14 -18.23 2.20
N SER A 104 -7.18 -17.36 1.93
CA SER A 104 -5.88 -17.31 2.60
C SER A 104 -6.00 -17.05 4.10
N ALA A 105 -6.82 -16.07 4.51
CA ALA A 105 -7.07 -15.79 5.92
C ALA A 105 -7.67 -17.00 6.65
N GLN A 106 -8.58 -17.73 6.00
CA GLN A 106 -9.14 -18.96 6.57
C GLN A 106 -8.06 -20.05 6.73
N LEU A 107 -7.19 -20.24 5.73
CA LEU A 107 -6.08 -21.21 5.81
C LEU A 107 -5.13 -20.90 6.97
N LEU A 108 -4.74 -19.62 7.14
CA LEU A 108 -3.89 -19.18 8.25
C LEU A 108 -4.58 -19.40 9.60
N LYS A 109 -5.89 -19.10 9.68
CA LYS A 109 -6.69 -19.33 10.88
C LYS A 109 -6.75 -20.81 11.26
N ASP A 110 -7.02 -21.68 10.30
CA ASP A 110 -7.13 -23.13 10.52
C ASP A 110 -5.77 -23.74 10.92
N ALA A 111 -4.68 -23.20 10.36
CA ALA A 111 -3.32 -23.57 10.72
C ALA A 111 -2.88 -23.05 12.10
N ARG A 112 -3.67 -22.16 12.74
CA ARG A 112 -3.29 -21.42 13.95
C ARG A 112 -1.95 -20.71 13.78
N ASP A 113 -1.78 -20.07 12.63
CA ASP A 113 -0.58 -19.30 12.32
C ASP A 113 -0.36 -18.19 13.36
N PRO A 114 0.84 -18.07 13.95
CA PRO A 114 1.11 -17.13 15.04
C PRO A 114 0.99 -15.67 14.60
N TYR A 115 1.40 -15.34 13.36
CA TYR A 115 1.26 -13.99 12.81
C TYR A 115 -0.21 -13.65 12.58
N TYR A 116 -1.02 -14.60 12.12
CA TYR A 116 -2.47 -14.41 11.99
C TYR A 116 -3.17 -14.20 13.33
N ILE A 117 -2.76 -14.89 14.39
CA ILE A 117 -3.34 -14.72 15.73
C ILE A 117 -3.12 -13.29 16.24
N GLU A 118 -1.89 -12.78 16.13
CA GLU A 118 -1.54 -11.45 16.63
C GLU A 118 -2.06 -10.33 15.72
N MET A 119 -1.86 -10.49 14.40
CA MET A 119 -2.02 -9.43 13.41
C MET A 119 -3.17 -9.65 12.41
N GLY A 120 -3.98 -10.70 12.56
CA GLY A 120 -5.06 -11.05 11.62
C GLY A 120 -6.08 -9.95 11.34
N GLU A 121 -6.25 -8.99 12.26
CA GLU A 121 -7.08 -7.80 12.04
C GLU A 121 -6.57 -6.90 10.91
N LEU A 122 -5.27 -6.94 10.58
CA LEU A 122 -4.70 -6.21 9.47
C LEU A 122 -5.29 -6.62 8.12
N LEU A 123 -5.70 -7.89 7.97
CA LEU A 123 -6.33 -8.39 6.74
C LEU A 123 -7.75 -7.84 6.52
N LYS A 124 -8.30 -7.10 7.49
CA LYS A 124 -9.61 -6.44 7.41
C LYS A 124 -9.52 -4.94 7.16
N LEU A 125 -8.31 -4.39 7.05
CA LEU A 125 -8.14 -2.95 6.83
C LEU A 125 -8.75 -2.52 5.50
N LYS A 126 -9.41 -1.36 5.53
CA LYS A 126 -9.75 -0.62 4.31
C LYS A 126 -8.58 0.27 3.97
N TRP A 127 -7.78 -0.16 3.00
CA TRP A 127 -6.50 0.49 2.73
C TRP A 127 -6.70 1.75 1.88
N ALA A 128 -6.33 2.90 2.44
CA ALA A 128 -6.28 4.18 1.74
C ALA A 128 -4.86 4.74 1.76
N PHE A 129 -4.35 5.21 0.62
CA PHE A 129 -3.01 5.77 0.58
C PHE A 129 -3.01 7.20 1.14
N PRO A 130 -2.20 7.50 2.18
CA PRO A 130 -2.09 8.85 2.71
C PRO A 130 -1.55 9.82 1.65
N SER A 131 -1.94 11.09 1.73
CA SER A 131 -1.44 12.08 0.77
C SER A 131 0.07 12.27 0.94
N ARG A 132 0.74 12.77 -0.11
CA ARG A 132 2.17 13.11 -0.01
C ARG A 132 2.44 14.05 1.16
N THR A 133 1.62 15.08 1.32
CA THR A 133 1.69 16.03 2.45
C THR A 133 1.62 15.34 3.80
N ASP A 134 0.72 14.36 3.95
CA ASP A 134 0.60 13.61 5.20
C ASP A 134 1.85 12.78 5.48
N LEU A 135 2.46 12.19 4.44
CA LEU A 135 3.68 11.40 4.56
C LEU A 135 4.93 12.24 4.83
N TYR A 136 5.03 13.48 4.33
CA TYR A 136 6.21 14.34 4.52
C TYR A 136 6.19 15.11 5.85
N ASN A 137 5.01 15.46 6.38
CA ASN A 137 4.87 16.25 7.60
C ASN A 137 5.62 15.70 8.84
N PRO A 138 5.66 14.38 9.09
CA PRO A 138 6.39 13.83 10.23
C PRO A 138 7.91 14.06 10.08
N PHE A 139 8.48 13.85 8.90
CA PHE A 139 9.94 13.84 8.70
C PHE A 139 10.61 15.22 8.68
N ILE A 140 9.86 16.31 8.51
CA ILE A 140 10.40 17.67 8.39
C ILE A 140 10.84 18.25 9.75
N SER A 141 10.37 17.70 10.88
CA SER A 141 10.59 18.28 12.22
C SER A 141 11.79 17.68 12.99
N SER A 142 12.45 16.61 12.52
CA SER A 142 13.60 16.03 13.23
C SER A 142 14.94 16.49 12.68
N SER A 143 15.52 17.53 13.28
CA SER A 143 16.97 17.79 13.27
C SER A 143 17.68 17.24 14.52
N GLY A 144 16.98 16.43 15.33
CA GLY A 144 17.50 15.86 16.57
C GLY A 144 18.40 14.65 16.32
N HIS A 145 19.57 14.61 16.95
CA HIS A 145 20.37 13.40 17.10
C HIS A 145 19.64 12.44 18.05
N TYR A 146 18.94 11.45 17.50
CA TYR A 146 18.36 10.36 18.31
C TYR A 146 19.44 9.35 18.67
N PHE A 147 19.56 9.06 19.96
CA PHE A 147 20.46 8.02 20.45
C PHE A 147 19.85 6.67 20.07
N VAL A 148 20.40 6.01 19.07
CA VAL A 148 19.98 4.66 18.68
C VAL A 148 20.47 3.69 19.75
N LYS A 149 19.59 3.34 20.68
CA LYS A 149 19.82 2.20 21.60
C LYS A 149 19.94 0.93 20.76
N ASP A 150 20.79 0.00 21.19
CA ASP A 150 20.90 -1.31 20.55
C ASP A 150 19.56 -2.08 20.71
N THR A 151 18.78 -2.13 19.63
CA THR A 151 17.46 -2.76 19.56
C THR A 151 17.52 -4.15 18.90
N ARG A 152 18.66 -4.84 18.96
CA ARG A 152 18.83 -6.19 18.38
C ARG A 152 17.79 -7.23 18.86
N ASN A 153 17.16 -7.01 20.01
CA ASN A 153 16.21 -7.95 20.61
C ASN A 153 14.73 -7.70 20.23
N ILE A 154 14.42 -6.67 19.43
CA ILE A 154 13.05 -6.37 18.98
C ILE A 154 13.00 -6.26 17.45
N SER A 155 11.98 -6.89 16.86
CA SER A 155 11.70 -6.82 15.43
C SER A 155 10.74 -5.66 15.11
N THR A 156 10.66 -5.25 13.86
CA THR A 156 9.64 -4.27 13.45
C THR A 156 8.23 -4.85 13.53
N ASP A 157 8.08 -6.17 13.41
CA ASP A 157 6.80 -6.89 13.57
C ASP A 157 6.27 -6.77 15.00
N ASP A 158 7.14 -6.89 16.00
CA ASP A 158 6.79 -6.69 17.40
C ASP A 158 6.18 -5.29 17.62
N CYS A 159 6.66 -4.29 16.88
CA CYS A 159 6.13 -2.92 16.96
C CYS A 159 4.78 -2.74 16.27
N ILE A 160 4.52 -3.48 15.19
CA ILE A 160 3.19 -3.54 14.58
C ILE A 160 2.21 -4.22 15.54
N ILE A 161 2.63 -5.31 16.19
CA ILE A 161 1.82 -6.01 17.20
C ILE A 161 1.54 -5.09 18.40
N GLU A 162 2.55 -4.39 18.90
CA GLU A 162 2.40 -3.42 19.99
C GLU A 162 1.41 -2.31 19.61
N LEU A 163 1.52 -1.77 18.41
CA LEU A 163 0.59 -0.78 17.87
C LEU A 163 -0.85 -1.31 17.85
N LEU A 164 -1.07 -2.52 17.35
CA LEU A 164 -2.40 -3.13 17.29
C LEU A 164 -2.99 -3.40 18.68
N ASN A 165 -2.16 -3.84 19.62
CA ASN A 165 -2.58 -4.09 21.00
C ASN A 165 -2.89 -2.79 21.76
N SER A 166 -2.11 -1.73 21.55
CA SER A 166 -2.37 -0.40 22.15
C SER A 166 -3.75 0.15 21.76
N ARG A 167 -4.17 -0.09 20.51
CA ARG A 167 -5.50 0.27 20.00
C ARG A 167 -6.61 -0.55 20.65
N ARG A 168 -6.41 -1.86 20.85
CA ARG A 168 -7.41 -2.76 21.46
C ARG A 168 -7.66 -2.43 22.93
N ALA A 169 -6.67 -1.91 23.64
CA ALA A 169 -6.75 -1.59 25.06
C ALA A 169 -7.56 -0.31 25.40
N GLU A 170 -8.33 0.25 24.45
CA GLU A 170 -9.08 1.51 24.58
C GLU A 170 -8.26 2.72 25.06
N SER A 171 -6.92 2.61 25.01
CA SER A 171 -6.07 3.75 25.31
C SER A 171 -6.23 4.77 24.18
N LEU A 172 -6.70 5.98 24.51
CA LEU A 172 -6.90 7.07 23.55
C LEU A 172 -5.61 7.50 22.82
N TYR A 173 -4.48 6.91 23.16
CA TYR A 173 -3.16 7.25 22.67
C TYR A 173 -2.48 5.97 22.21
N CYS A 174 -2.27 5.81 20.91
CA CYS A 174 -1.46 4.75 20.34
C CYS A 174 0.00 4.97 20.77
N HIS A 175 0.33 4.49 21.97
CA HIS A 175 1.62 4.71 22.60
C HIS A 175 2.56 3.56 22.23
N LEU A 176 3.77 3.92 21.80
CA LEU A 176 4.84 2.96 21.53
C LEU A 176 5.85 2.94 22.68
N SER A 177 6.40 1.77 22.94
CA SER A 177 7.54 1.56 23.81
C SER A 177 8.76 2.28 23.25
N ASN A 178 9.66 2.69 24.15
CA ASN A 178 10.92 3.33 23.75
C ASN A 178 11.78 2.43 22.85
N ASP A 179 11.67 1.10 23.02
CA ASP A 179 12.40 0.14 22.21
C ASP A 179 11.83 0.08 20.77
N CYS A 180 10.50 0.11 20.61
CA CYS A 180 9.88 0.24 19.29
C CYS A 180 10.18 1.58 18.63
N VAL A 181 10.17 2.66 19.40
CA VAL A 181 10.56 3.98 18.88
C VAL A 181 12.00 3.93 18.34
N ALA A 182 12.95 3.39 19.12
CA ALA A 182 14.34 3.28 18.69
C ALA A 182 14.54 2.32 17.49
N LYS A 183 13.77 1.24 17.40
CA LYS A 183 13.81 0.29 16.27
C LYS A 183 13.32 0.95 14.98
N LEU A 184 12.20 1.67 15.04
CA LEU A 184 11.60 2.35 13.89
C LEU A 184 12.43 3.56 13.42
N LEU A 185 13.18 4.20 14.33
CA LEU A 185 14.12 5.30 14.03
C LEU A 185 15.51 4.84 13.56
N ASN A 186 15.75 3.54 13.45
CA ASN A 186 17.06 3.07 13.02
C ASN A 186 17.24 3.26 11.50
N PHE A 187 17.78 4.43 11.12
CA PHE A 187 18.10 4.80 9.73
C PHE A 187 19.19 3.96 9.07
N LYS A 188 19.83 3.04 9.81
CA LYS A 188 20.78 2.07 9.24
C LYS A 188 20.13 0.77 8.81
N SER A 189 18.81 0.67 8.93
CA SER A 189 18.05 -0.52 8.52
C SER A 189 18.04 -0.67 6.99
N TYR A 190 18.00 -1.92 6.52
CA TYR A 190 18.00 -2.25 5.09
C TYR A 190 17.18 -3.51 4.85
N GLY A 191 16.77 -3.72 3.60
CA GLY A 191 16.00 -4.91 3.20
C GLY A 191 14.67 -5.00 3.96
N TYR A 192 14.40 -6.19 4.51
CA TYR A 192 13.16 -6.53 5.22
C TYR A 192 12.75 -5.50 6.28
N GLU A 193 13.69 -5.09 7.12
CA GLU A 193 13.42 -4.16 8.23
C GLU A 193 12.99 -2.77 7.71
N LEU A 194 13.59 -2.28 6.62
CA LEU A 194 13.19 -1.00 6.04
C LEU A 194 11.78 -1.07 5.43
N THR A 195 11.45 -2.18 4.75
CA THR A 195 10.09 -2.40 4.24
C THR A 195 9.07 -2.41 5.37
N HIS A 196 9.41 -3.03 6.50
CA HIS A 196 8.50 -3.13 7.65
C HIS A 196 8.38 -1.80 8.40
N GLN A 197 9.41 -0.96 8.42
CA GLN A 197 9.32 0.42 8.94
C GLN A 197 8.36 1.26 8.11
N VAL A 198 8.46 1.20 6.78
CA VAL A 198 7.50 1.87 5.88
C VAL A 198 6.09 1.31 6.10
N LEU A 199 5.96 0.00 6.25
CA LEU A 199 4.68 -0.63 6.49
C LEU A 199 4.05 -0.19 7.81
N TYR A 200 4.84 -0.11 8.89
CA TYR A 200 4.40 0.41 10.17
C TYR A 200 3.78 1.80 10.03
N ILE A 201 4.47 2.71 9.32
CA ILE A 201 3.98 4.06 9.06
C ILE A 201 2.62 3.99 8.37
N LEU A 202 2.53 3.25 7.27
CA LEU A 202 1.29 3.16 6.49
C LEU A 202 0.13 2.55 7.29
N ILE A 203 0.39 1.50 8.07
CA ILE A 203 -0.60 0.87 8.97
C ILE A 203 -1.07 1.89 10.01
N SER A 204 -0.17 2.67 10.59
CA SER A 204 -0.52 3.69 11.59
C SER A 204 -1.53 4.71 11.05
N TYR A 205 -1.47 5.06 9.76
CA TYR A 205 -2.49 5.89 9.11
C TYR A 205 -3.82 5.15 8.97
N GLN A 206 -3.82 3.88 8.54
CA GLN A 206 -5.04 3.10 8.35
C GLN A 206 -5.85 2.94 9.64
N ILE A 207 -5.18 2.92 10.79
CA ILE A 207 -5.82 2.73 12.10
C ILE A 207 -5.95 4.02 12.90
N HIS A 208 -5.71 5.18 12.29
CA HIS A 208 -5.76 6.51 12.92
C HIS A 208 -4.80 6.69 14.12
N CYS A 209 -3.67 5.99 14.08
CA CYS A 209 -2.58 6.07 15.06
C CYS A 209 -1.36 6.84 14.53
N SER A 210 -1.50 7.67 13.51
CA SER A 210 -0.40 8.48 12.97
C SER A 210 0.21 9.44 14.01
N ASN A 211 -0.52 9.79 15.07
CA ASN A 211 0.03 10.54 16.20
C ASN A 211 1.13 9.80 16.98
N SER A 212 1.16 8.46 16.94
CA SER A 212 2.29 7.67 17.44
C SER A 212 3.59 8.08 16.75
N LEU A 213 3.48 8.57 15.49
CA LEU A 213 4.62 9.04 14.74
C LEU A 213 5.16 10.36 15.28
N ASN A 214 4.36 11.18 15.96
CA ASN A 214 4.83 12.47 16.49
C ASN A 214 5.88 12.29 17.59
N ILE A 215 5.90 11.14 18.27
CA ILE A 215 6.94 10.78 19.25
C ILE A 215 8.31 10.69 18.56
N PHE A 216 8.36 10.30 17.27
CA PHE A 216 9.59 10.26 16.48
C PHE A 216 10.23 11.63 16.25
N PHE A 217 9.48 12.71 16.41
CA PHE A 217 9.86 14.04 15.93
C PHE A 217 9.85 15.12 17.02
N GLN A 218 9.55 14.75 18.28
CA GLN A 218 9.75 15.67 19.39
C GLN A 218 11.22 15.67 19.84
N PRO A 219 11.84 16.84 20.06
CA PRO A 219 13.15 16.90 20.70
C PRO A 219 13.02 16.31 22.13
N PRO A 220 14.07 15.64 22.65
CA PRO A 220 14.02 15.10 24.00
C PRO A 220 13.64 16.21 24.97
N ARG A 221 12.58 16.01 25.76
CA ARG A 221 12.23 16.92 26.84
C ARG A 221 13.44 17.02 27.75
N SER A 222 14.11 18.16 27.74
CA SER A 222 15.16 18.45 28.69
C SER A 222 14.57 18.25 30.08
N SER A 223 15.11 17.28 30.82
CA SER A 223 14.87 17.17 32.24
C SER A 223 15.19 18.54 32.83
N ARG A 224 14.17 19.28 33.26
CA ARG A 224 14.37 20.46 34.11
C ARG A 224 15.17 19.96 35.31
N ARG A 225 16.48 20.22 35.32
CA ARG A 225 17.23 20.19 36.57
C ARG A 225 16.60 21.27 37.43
N LEU A 226 15.82 20.84 38.41
CA LEU A 226 15.54 21.66 39.58
C LEU A 226 16.91 22.02 40.17
N LYS A 227 17.30 23.27 40.02
CA LYS A 227 18.23 23.94 40.91
C LYS A 227 17.41 24.58 42.01
#